data_AF-A0A3C0URP1-F1
#
_entry.id   AF-A0A3C0URP1-F1
#
_cell.length_a   1.000
_cell.length_b   1.000
_cell.length_c   1.000
_cell.angle_alpha   90.00
_cell.angle_beta   90.00
_cell.angle_gamma   90.00
#
_symmetry.space_group_name_H-M   'P 1'
#
loop_
_entity.id
_entity.type
_entity.pdbx_description
1 polymer ?
#
loop_
_entity_poly.entity_id
_entity_poly.type
_entity_poly.pdbx_seq_one_letter_code
_entity_poly.pdbx_strand_id
1 'polypeptide(L)'
;MRVSLSTKYKSLLQGINIQLPSLTIISGLNGSGKSHLLNSINEGIAKAYDEVNNEIIPRKYVNNQNLIPNETSTVYRENFSHSVNYSISLLNSYKSTKRNNPTYTLENAIGDINQLKIIKKIIDDTGIAAEDLTEEDIYDNYPISEGLIHDVFHQAFSVIFKRYSDKLDENLYKEFLRDIKGEKKIRPLS
;
A
#
# COMPACT_ATOMS: atom_id res chain seq x y z
N MET A 1 3.58 23.50 12.19
CA MET A 1 4.31 23.47 10.90
C MET A 1 4.68 24.88 10.50
N ARG A 2 5.91 25.13 10.04
CA ARG A 2 6.36 26.44 9.56
C ARG A 2 6.58 26.41 8.05
N VAL A 3 6.01 27.34 7.30
CA VAL A 3 6.22 27.46 5.85
C VAL A 3 7.00 28.73 5.56
N SER A 4 8.14 28.62 4.89
CA SER A 4 8.98 29.75 4.48
C SER A 4 9.20 29.77 2.98
N LEU A 5 8.97 30.94 2.38
CA LEU A 5 9.21 31.21 0.97
C LEU A 5 10.35 32.24 0.85
N SER A 6 11.53 31.77 0.47
CA SER A 6 12.73 32.61 0.35
C SER A 6 12.82 33.35 -0.99
N THR A 7 12.07 32.93 -2.01
CA THR A 7 12.10 33.47 -3.37
C THR A 7 10.72 33.95 -3.80
N LYS A 8 10.65 34.98 -4.67
CA LYS A 8 9.38 35.40 -5.26
C LYS A 8 8.83 34.26 -6.12
N TYR A 9 7.57 33.89 -5.92
CA TYR A 9 6.91 32.84 -6.71
C TYR A 9 5.53 33.28 -7.20
N LYS A 10 5.41 33.48 -8.52
CA LYS A 10 4.16 33.93 -9.17
C LYS A 10 3.61 35.19 -8.47
N SER A 11 2.39 35.11 -7.92
CA SER A 11 1.74 36.21 -7.21
C SER A 11 2.14 36.33 -5.73
N LEU A 12 2.99 35.43 -5.21
CA LEU A 12 3.46 35.47 -3.84
C LEU A 12 4.69 36.39 -3.73
N LEU A 13 4.64 37.28 -2.76
CA LEU A 13 5.77 38.12 -2.40
C LEU A 13 6.87 37.27 -1.75
N GLN A 14 8.11 37.71 -1.91
CA GLN A 14 9.26 37.10 -1.24
C GLN A 14 9.17 37.32 0.28
N GLY A 15 9.67 36.36 1.07
CA GLY A 15 9.80 36.52 2.52
C GLY A 15 8.56 36.12 3.32
N ILE A 16 7.64 35.37 2.73
CA ILE A 16 6.52 34.78 3.49
C ILE A 16 7.09 33.77 4.48
N ASN A 17 6.85 34.00 5.76
CA ASN A 17 7.16 33.06 6.84
C ASN A 17 5.93 32.94 7.72
N ILE A 18 5.21 31.82 7.60
CA ILE A 18 3.94 31.59 8.28
C ILE A 18 4.02 30.34 9.15
N GLN A 19 3.48 30.45 10.35
CA GLN A 19 3.25 29.30 11.21
C GLN A 19 1.83 28.79 10.98
N LEU A 20 1.72 27.52 10.59
CA LEU A 20 0.48 26.83 10.32
C LEU A 20 0.22 25.75 11.40
N PRO A 21 -0.95 25.77 12.06
CA PRO A 21 -1.41 24.66 12.91
C PRO A 21 -1.62 23.36 12.13
N SER A 22 -1.81 22.26 12.86
CA SER A 22 -2.07 20.91 12.31
C SER A 22 -3.25 20.87 11.33
N LEU A 23 -4.29 21.66 11.59
CA LEU A 23 -5.40 21.90 10.68
C LEU A 23 -5.44 23.38 10.32
N THR A 24 -5.22 23.68 9.03
CA THR A 24 -5.29 25.04 8.50
C THR A 24 -6.29 25.08 7.36
N ILE A 25 -7.27 25.98 7.45
CA ILE A 25 -8.19 26.27 6.36
C ILE A 25 -7.72 27.56 5.69
N ILE A 26 -7.36 27.47 4.41
CA ILE A 26 -6.93 28.63 3.61
C ILE A 26 -8.11 29.06 2.73
N SER A 27 -8.75 30.18 3.08
CA SER A 27 -9.83 30.79 2.31
C SER A 27 -9.43 32.19 1.80
N GLY A 28 -10.20 32.73 0.85
CA GLY A 28 -9.96 34.05 0.28
C GLY A 28 -10.55 34.21 -1.12
N LEU A 29 -10.56 35.44 -1.64
CA LEU A 29 -11.10 35.76 -2.96
C LEU A 29 -10.38 35.00 -4.09
N ASN A 30 -11.06 34.80 -5.21
CA ASN A 30 -10.43 34.25 -6.41
C ASN A 30 -9.25 35.13 -6.84
N GLY A 31 -8.12 34.51 -7.17
CA GLY A 31 -6.88 35.24 -7.50
C GLY A 31 -6.02 35.66 -6.29
N SER A 32 -6.44 35.39 -5.05
CA SER A 32 -5.66 35.77 -3.85
C SER A 32 -4.36 34.98 -3.62
N GLY A 33 -3.94 34.13 -4.56
CA GLY A 33 -2.68 33.38 -4.48
C GLY A 33 -2.72 32.06 -3.69
N LYS A 34 -3.90 31.59 -3.24
CA LYS A 34 -4.03 30.32 -2.48
C LYS A 34 -3.42 29.13 -3.21
N SER A 35 -3.79 28.92 -4.48
CA SER A 35 -3.25 27.83 -5.29
C SER A 35 -1.76 28.00 -5.55
N HIS A 36 -1.25 29.25 -5.66
CA HIS A 36 0.18 29.50 -5.77
C HIS A 36 0.94 29.13 -4.50
N LEU A 37 0.35 29.38 -3.32
CA LEU A 37 0.94 28.97 -2.05
C LEU A 37 1.06 27.45 -1.96
N LEU A 38 -0.03 26.73 -2.24
CA LEU A 38 -0.03 25.26 -2.22
C LEU A 38 0.93 24.67 -3.27
N ASN A 39 0.93 25.20 -4.49
CA ASN A 39 1.85 24.76 -5.54
C ASN A 39 3.32 25.05 -5.18
N SER A 40 3.61 26.19 -4.54
CA SER A 40 4.99 26.51 -4.11
C SER A 40 5.52 25.51 -3.08
N ILE A 41 4.67 25.02 -2.18
CA ILE A 41 5.04 23.99 -1.19
C ILE A 41 5.28 22.65 -1.89
N ASN A 42 4.43 22.30 -2.86
CA ASN A 42 4.52 21.06 -3.63
C ASN A 42 5.75 21.00 -4.55
N GLU A 43 6.07 22.11 -5.22
CA GLU A 43 7.24 22.25 -6.11
C GLU A 43 8.57 22.41 -5.33
N GLY A 44 8.53 22.43 -3.98
CA GLY A 44 9.70 22.59 -3.13
C GLY A 44 10.27 24.01 -3.07
N ILE A 45 9.58 24.99 -3.67
CA ILE A 45 9.99 26.40 -3.71
C ILE A 45 9.76 27.06 -2.35
N ALA A 46 8.60 26.79 -1.74
CA ALA A 46 8.38 27.06 -0.33
C ALA A 46 8.83 25.83 0.46
N LYS A 47 9.60 26.05 1.53
CA LYS A 47 10.03 25.00 2.45
C LYS A 47 9.07 24.88 3.61
N ALA A 48 8.71 23.65 3.96
CA ALA A 48 7.87 23.34 5.12
C ALA A 48 8.74 22.67 6.19
N TYR A 49 8.63 23.14 7.43
CA TYR A 49 9.37 22.64 8.58
C TYR A 49 8.43 22.12 9.67
N ASP A 50 8.86 21.09 10.38
CA ASP A 50 8.20 20.59 11.58
C ASP A 50 8.45 21.52 12.79
N GLU A 51 8.00 21.10 13.98
CA GLU A 51 8.19 21.86 15.23
C GLU A 51 9.64 21.85 15.72
N VAL A 52 10.43 20.88 15.28
CA VAL A 52 11.86 20.69 15.61
C VAL A 52 12.77 21.31 14.53
N ASN A 53 12.18 22.02 13.56
CA ASN A 53 12.84 22.70 12.46
C ASN A 53 13.47 21.77 11.39
N ASN A 54 13.03 20.52 11.30
CA ASN A 54 13.38 19.61 10.20
C ASN A 54 12.47 19.87 9.00
N GLU A 55 13.04 19.77 7.79
CA GLU A 55 12.27 19.92 6.55
C GLU A 55 11.31 18.73 6.35
N ILE A 56 10.02 19.01 6.17
CA ILE A 56 8.99 17.99 5.98
C ILE A 56 9.07 17.48 4.55
N ILE A 57 9.51 16.23 4.38
CA ILE A 57 9.59 15.49 3.12
C ILE A 57 9.20 14.02 3.42
N PRO A 58 8.35 13.35 2.62
CA PRO A 58 7.69 13.82 1.40
C PRO A 58 6.50 14.75 1.65
N ARG A 59 6.20 15.62 0.68
CA ARG A 59 5.01 16.49 0.66
C ARG A 59 4.09 16.03 -0.46
N LYS A 60 2.79 16.03 -0.20
CA LYS A 60 1.81 15.53 -1.16
C LYS A 60 0.72 16.55 -1.39
N TYR A 61 0.58 17.00 -2.63
CA TYR A 61 -0.51 17.90 -3.03
C TYR A 61 -1.66 17.11 -3.65
N VAL A 62 -2.83 17.28 -3.04
CA VAL A 62 -4.06 16.62 -3.45
C VAL A 62 -5.02 17.68 -3.99
N ASN A 63 -5.39 17.55 -5.26
CA ASN A 63 -6.41 18.37 -5.90
C ASN A 63 -7.62 17.51 -6.32
N ASN A 64 -8.70 18.13 -6.79
CA ASN A 64 -9.89 17.41 -7.23
C ASN A 64 -9.64 16.45 -8.41
N GLN A 65 -8.58 16.67 -9.19
CA GLN A 65 -8.22 15.78 -10.31
C GLN A 65 -7.48 14.53 -9.83
N ASN A 66 -6.62 14.66 -8.82
CA ASN A 66 -5.90 13.57 -8.17
C ASN A 66 -6.82 12.79 -7.21
N LEU A 67 -7.91 13.39 -6.74
CA LEU A 67 -8.95 12.71 -5.97
C LEU A 67 -9.88 11.85 -6.83
N ILE A 68 -9.86 12.02 -8.16
CA ILE A 68 -10.57 11.09 -9.04
C ILE A 68 -9.72 9.82 -9.06
N PRO A 69 -10.27 8.66 -8.67
CA PRO A 69 -9.55 7.42 -8.81
C PRO A 69 -9.19 7.25 -10.28
N ASN A 70 -7.89 7.26 -10.58
CA ASN A 70 -7.41 6.85 -11.90
C ASN A 70 -7.61 5.32 -11.96
N GLU A 71 -8.83 4.90 -12.28
CA GLU A 71 -9.21 3.49 -12.54
C GLU A 71 -8.58 2.96 -13.84
N THR A 72 -7.40 3.45 -14.22
CA THR A 72 -6.68 2.96 -15.41
C THR A 72 -6.07 1.58 -15.17
N SER A 73 -5.83 1.20 -13.91
CA SER A 73 -5.63 -0.20 -13.56
C SER A 73 -6.95 -0.77 -13.07
N THR A 74 -7.68 -1.42 -13.96
CA THR A 74 -8.63 -2.45 -13.56
C THR A 74 -7.82 -3.51 -12.81
N VAL A 75 -7.79 -3.41 -11.48
CA VAL A 75 -7.21 -4.44 -10.62
C VAL A 75 -8.19 -5.62 -10.68
N TYR A 76 -8.11 -6.40 -11.76
CA TYR A 76 -8.84 -7.64 -11.87
C TYR A 76 -8.36 -8.58 -10.77
N ARG A 77 -9.29 -9.35 -10.20
CA ARG A 77 -9.03 -10.47 -9.30
C ARG A 77 -7.92 -11.37 -9.85
N GLU A 78 -7.85 -11.47 -11.17
CA GLU A 78 -6.81 -12.13 -11.94
C GLU A 78 -5.39 -11.66 -11.60
N ASN A 79 -5.11 -10.35 -11.53
CA ASN A 79 -3.75 -9.85 -11.23
C ASN A 79 -3.30 -10.23 -9.80
N PHE A 80 -4.24 -10.24 -8.86
CA PHE A 80 -3.99 -10.73 -7.50
C PHE A 80 -3.71 -12.23 -7.51
N SER A 81 -4.57 -13.03 -8.15
CA SER A 81 -4.35 -14.47 -8.28
C SER A 81 -3.01 -14.79 -8.95
N HIS A 82 -2.60 -14.04 -9.97
CA HIS A 82 -1.28 -14.19 -10.60
C HIS A 82 -0.15 -13.87 -9.62
N SER A 83 -0.27 -12.81 -8.81
CA SER A 83 0.74 -12.43 -7.82
C SER A 83 0.87 -13.48 -6.72
N VAL A 84 -0.25 -13.99 -6.22
CA VAL A 84 -0.29 -15.07 -5.22
C VAL A 84 0.29 -16.36 -5.80
N ASN A 85 -0.13 -16.75 -7.01
CA ASN A 85 0.38 -17.94 -7.68
C ASN A 85 1.88 -17.83 -7.97
N TYR A 86 2.37 -16.63 -8.27
CA TYR A 86 3.79 -16.37 -8.43
C TYR A 86 4.54 -16.62 -7.11
N SER A 87 4.08 -16.06 -5.99
CA SER A 87 4.68 -16.30 -4.66
C SER A 87 4.63 -17.79 -4.27
N ILE A 88 3.53 -18.50 -4.56
CA ILE A 88 3.41 -19.95 -4.38
C ILE A 88 4.46 -20.70 -5.21
N SER A 89 4.62 -20.32 -6.49
CA SER A 89 5.59 -20.97 -7.39
C SER A 89 7.04 -20.80 -6.92
N LEU A 90 7.36 -19.64 -6.35
CA LEU A 90 8.67 -19.35 -5.75
C LEU A 90 8.89 -20.20 -4.51
N LEU A 91 7.88 -20.30 -3.62
CA LEU A 91 7.99 -21.12 -2.42
C LEU A 91 8.14 -22.62 -2.77
N ASN A 92 7.36 -23.12 -3.73
CA ASN A 92 7.47 -24.51 -4.18
C ASN A 92 8.84 -24.80 -4.80
N SER A 93 9.37 -23.87 -5.58
CA SER A 93 10.73 -23.95 -6.14
C SER A 93 11.79 -23.97 -5.03
N TYR A 94 11.65 -23.12 -4.01
CA TYR A 94 12.48 -23.13 -2.81
C TYR A 94 12.44 -24.48 -2.07
N LYS A 95 11.24 -24.99 -1.76
CA LYS A 95 11.06 -26.27 -1.06
C LYS A 95 11.71 -27.43 -1.82
N SER A 96 11.50 -27.49 -3.13
CA SER A 96 12.08 -28.55 -3.98
C SER A 96 13.61 -28.52 -3.98
N THR A 97 14.20 -27.33 -3.99
CA THR A 97 15.66 -27.14 -4.02
C THR A 97 16.28 -27.38 -2.66
N LYS A 98 15.66 -26.90 -1.59
CA LYS A 98 16.11 -27.11 -0.21
C LYS A 98 16.14 -28.58 0.19
N ARG A 99 15.20 -29.38 -0.33
CA ARG A 99 15.20 -30.84 -0.14
C ARG A 99 16.50 -31.49 -0.65
N ASN A 100 17.08 -30.96 -1.73
CA ASN A 100 18.32 -31.47 -2.32
C ASN A 100 19.56 -30.71 -1.83
N ASN A 101 19.40 -29.50 -1.31
CA ASN A 101 20.48 -28.67 -0.79
C ASN A 101 20.08 -27.99 0.55
N PRO A 102 20.46 -28.58 1.70
CA PRO A 102 20.07 -28.06 3.02
C PRO A 102 20.57 -26.65 3.35
N THR A 103 21.62 -26.16 2.67
CA THR A 103 22.17 -24.80 2.89
C THR A 103 21.47 -23.74 2.04
N TYR A 104 20.49 -24.13 1.22
CA TYR A 104 19.73 -23.21 0.38
C TYR A 104 18.78 -22.35 1.23
N THR A 105 19.02 -21.04 1.23
CA THR A 105 18.24 -20.06 1.99
C THR A 105 17.15 -19.43 1.11
N LEU A 106 16.14 -18.84 1.75
CA LEU A 106 15.01 -18.21 1.07
C LEU A 106 15.47 -17.01 0.21
N GLU A 107 16.49 -16.29 0.67
CA GLU A 107 17.13 -15.18 -0.02
C GLU A 107 17.77 -15.61 -1.35
N ASN A 108 18.29 -16.83 -1.41
CA ASN A 108 18.91 -17.36 -2.63
C ASN A 108 17.86 -17.85 -3.65
N ALA A 109 16.64 -18.13 -3.18
CA ALA A 109 15.52 -18.58 -4.01
C ALA A 109 14.73 -17.42 -4.62
N ILE A 110 14.67 -16.29 -3.91
CA ILE A 110 13.84 -15.16 -4.28
C ILE A 110 14.75 -13.96 -4.55
N GLY A 111 15.07 -13.75 -5.83
CA GLY A 111 15.84 -12.60 -6.28
C GLY A 111 15.09 -11.27 -6.18
N ASP A 112 13.75 -11.31 -6.12
CA ASP A 112 12.91 -10.11 -5.95
C ASP A 112 12.78 -9.74 -4.46
N ILE A 113 13.35 -8.59 -4.10
CA ILE A 113 13.34 -8.04 -2.74
C ILE A 113 11.91 -7.83 -2.21
N ASN A 114 10.97 -7.45 -3.06
CA ASN A 114 9.59 -7.19 -2.63
C ASN A 114 8.87 -8.50 -2.30
N GLN A 115 9.01 -9.51 -3.15
CA GLN A 115 8.45 -10.84 -2.90
C GLN A 115 9.05 -11.50 -1.66
N LEU A 116 10.35 -11.34 -1.45
CA LEU A 116 11.01 -11.83 -0.23
C LEU A 116 10.42 -11.18 1.03
N LYS A 117 10.16 -9.87 1.01
CA LYS A 117 9.53 -9.17 2.15
C LYS A 117 8.11 -9.67 2.42
N ILE A 118 7.33 -9.92 1.37
CA ILE A 118 5.96 -10.43 1.51
C ILE A 118 5.97 -11.81 2.15
N ILE A 119 6.80 -12.72 1.65
CA ILE A 119 6.87 -14.09 2.20
C ILE A 119 7.40 -14.07 3.64
N LYS A 120 8.40 -13.24 3.95
CA LYS A 120 8.87 -13.06 5.34
C LYS A 120 7.77 -12.54 6.25
N LYS A 121 7.00 -11.55 5.79
CA LYS A 121 5.86 -11.06 6.54
C LYS A 121 4.81 -12.14 6.78
N ILE A 122 4.50 -12.96 5.77
CA ILE A 122 3.57 -14.08 5.92
C ILE A 122 4.10 -15.11 6.93
N ILE A 123 5.41 -15.40 6.92
CA ILE A 123 6.07 -16.26 7.92
C ILE A 123 5.90 -15.67 9.32
N ASP A 124 6.16 -14.36 9.47
CA ASP A 124 6.05 -13.66 10.75
C ASP A 124 4.59 -13.65 11.26
N ASP A 125 3.62 -13.43 10.37
CA ASP A 125 2.18 -13.35 10.68
C ASP A 125 1.60 -14.73 11.04
N THR A 126 2.08 -15.81 10.41
CA THR A 126 1.60 -17.18 10.63
C THR A 126 2.36 -17.93 11.72
N GLY A 127 3.62 -17.55 11.96
CA GLY A 127 4.55 -18.32 12.80
C GLY A 127 4.97 -19.67 12.21
N ILE A 128 4.63 -19.94 10.94
CA ILE A 128 4.95 -21.20 10.25
C ILE A 128 6.27 -21.03 9.51
N ALA A 129 7.16 -22.02 9.62
CA ALA A 129 8.42 -22.02 8.90
C ALA A 129 8.21 -22.05 7.38
N ALA A 130 9.14 -21.48 6.61
CA ALA A 130 9.05 -21.39 5.15
C ALA A 130 8.81 -22.75 4.47
N GLU A 131 9.31 -23.83 5.08
CA GLU A 131 9.21 -25.20 4.58
C GLU A 131 7.81 -25.77 4.74
N ASP A 132 7.08 -25.34 5.77
CA ASP A 132 5.79 -25.90 6.17
C ASP A 132 4.60 -25.05 5.70
N LEU A 133 4.86 -23.84 5.20
CA LEU A 133 3.85 -22.92 4.65
C LEU A 133 3.03 -23.56 3.52
N THR A 134 1.71 -23.61 3.67
CA THR A 134 0.81 -24.13 2.63
C THR A 134 0.38 -23.04 1.65
N GLU A 135 -0.22 -23.45 0.54
CA GLU A 135 -0.81 -22.50 -0.43
C GLU A 135 -1.96 -21.70 0.18
N GLU A 136 -2.75 -22.33 1.06
CA GLU A 136 -3.82 -21.67 1.81
C GLU A 136 -3.26 -20.60 2.75
N ASP A 137 -2.15 -20.89 3.46
CA ASP A 137 -1.50 -19.93 4.35
C ASP A 137 -1.02 -18.68 3.60
N ILE A 138 -0.48 -18.86 2.40
CA ILE A 138 -0.08 -17.73 1.54
C ILE A 138 -1.30 -16.94 1.10
N TYR A 139 -2.37 -17.62 0.64
CA TYR A 139 -3.58 -16.96 0.15
C TYR A 139 -4.31 -16.15 1.23
N ASP A 140 -4.39 -16.70 2.44
CA ASP A 140 -5.11 -16.08 3.55
C ASP A 140 -4.33 -14.93 4.20
N ASN A 141 -3.00 -14.97 4.15
CA ASN A 141 -2.14 -13.94 4.76
C ASN A 141 -1.48 -13.00 3.73
N TYR A 142 -1.82 -13.11 2.44
CA TYR A 142 -1.25 -12.22 1.43
C TYR A 142 -1.65 -10.76 1.70
N PRO A 143 -0.69 -9.80 1.71
CA PRO A 143 -1.01 -8.42 2.03
C PRO A 143 -2.04 -7.80 1.07
N ILE A 144 -3.12 -7.25 1.64
CA ILE A 144 -4.18 -6.54 0.89
C ILE A 144 -3.63 -5.33 0.14
N SER A 145 -2.55 -4.74 0.63
CA SER A 145 -1.89 -3.59 0.03
C SER A 145 -1.00 -3.94 -1.15
N GLU A 146 -0.72 -5.22 -1.40
CA GLU A 146 0.24 -5.59 -2.44
C GLU A 146 -0.39 -5.61 -3.84
N GLY A 147 0.35 -5.02 -4.79
CA GLY A 147 -0.14 -4.64 -6.12
C GLY A 147 -0.72 -3.22 -6.19
N LEU A 148 -0.77 -2.49 -5.07
CA LEU A 148 -1.08 -1.06 -5.07
C LEU A 148 0.17 -0.29 -5.50
N ILE A 149 0.36 -0.16 -6.82
CA ILE A 149 1.47 0.60 -7.42
C ILE A 149 1.39 2.10 -7.03
N HIS A 150 0.23 2.55 -6.54
CA HIS A 150 -0.05 3.94 -6.26
C HIS A 150 -0.62 4.17 -4.87
N ASP A 151 -0.35 5.38 -4.38
CA ASP A 151 -0.71 5.90 -3.07
C ASP A 151 -2.15 5.52 -2.67
N VAL A 152 -2.27 4.95 -1.47
CA VAL A 152 -3.52 4.41 -0.90
C VAL A 152 -4.68 5.40 -1.03
N PHE A 153 -4.39 6.69 -0.97
CA PHE A 153 -5.37 7.76 -1.06
C PHE A 153 -5.92 8.04 -2.46
N HIS A 154 -5.28 7.57 -3.54
CA HIS A 154 -5.61 7.98 -4.91
C HIS A 154 -6.08 6.85 -5.84
N GLN A 155 -5.68 5.60 -5.60
CA GLN A 155 -6.04 4.51 -6.53
C GLN A 155 -6.47 3.22 -5.82
N ALA A 156 -6.29 3.14 -4.51
CA ALA A 156 -6.44 1.89 -3.79
C ALA A 156 -7.78 1.72 -3.08
N PHE A 157 -8.58 2.77 -2.86
CA PHE A 157 -9.77 2.63 -2.02
C PHE A 157 -10.77 1.62 -2.59
N SER A 158 -11.12 1.72 -3.86
CA SER A 158 -12.01 0.74 -4.51
C SER A 158 -11.45 -0.68 -4.42
N VAL A 159 -10.14 -0.85 -4.56
CA VAL A 159 -9.44 -2.16 -4.47
C VAL A 159 -9.46 -2.70 -3.05
N ILE A 160 -9.17 -1.86 -2.05
CA ILE A 160 -9.18 -2.20 -0.63
C ILE A 160 -10.60 -2.59 -0.21
N PHE A 161 -11.61 -1.79 -0.58
CA PHE A 161 -13.00 -2.09 -0.28
C PHE A 161 -13.47 -3.37 -0.97
N LYS A 162 -13.13 -3.57 -2.24
CA LYS A 162 -13.44 -4.81 -2.98
C LYS A 162 -12.80 -6.02 -2.30
N ARG A 163 -11.50 -5.97 -1.97
CA ARG A 163 -10.79 -7.06 -1.28
C ARG A 163 -11.36 -7.34 0.09
N TYR A 164 -11.69 -6.29 0.84
CA TYR A 164 -12.36 -6.44 2.13
C TYR A 164 -13.70 -7.14 1.97
N SER A 165 -14.52 -6.73 0.99
CA SER A 165 -15.80 -7.36 0.68
C SER A 165 -15.63 -8.84 0.30
N ASP A 166 -14.69 -9.15 -0.59
CA ASP A 166 -14.43 -10.53 -1.04
C ASP A 166 -14.00 -11.41 0.14
N LYS A 167 -13.10 -10.92 1.02
CA LYS A 167 -12.67 -11.65 2.23
C LYS A 167 -13.80 -11.78 3.26
N LEU A 168 -14.66 -10.78 3.38
CA LEU A 168 -15.82 -10.84 4.25
C LEU A 168 -16.79 -11.94 3.77
N ASP A 169 -17.08 -11.98 2.48
CA ASP A 169 -17.95 -13.00 1.88
C ASP A 169 -17.37 -14.41 2.05
N GLU A 170 -16.05 -14.58 1.84
CA GLU A 170 -15.34 -15.84 2.09
C GLU A 170 -15.45 -16.26 3.57
N ASN A 171 -15.26 -15.34 4.50
CA ASN A 171 -15.35 -15.63 5.94
C ASN A 171 -16.77 -16.00 6.37
N LEU A 172 -17.78 -15.28 5.88
CA LEU A 172 -19.19 -15.58 6.13
C LEU A 172 -19.58 -16.95 5.56
N TYR A 173 -19.07 -17.28 4.36
CA TYR A 173 -19.27 -18.59 3.77
C TYR A 173 -18.60 -19.72 4.57
N LYS A 174 -17.36 -19.50 5.04
CA LYS A 174 -16.64 -20.43 5.93
C LYS A 174 -17.41 -20.66 7.24
N GLU A 175 -17.96 -19.60 7.83
CA GLU A 175 -18.80 -19.67 9.02
C GLU A 175 -20.09 -20.46 8.78
N PHE A 176 -20.79 -20.18 7.69
CA PHE A 176 -21.98 -20.95 7.29
C PHE A 176 -21.70 -22.44 7.11
N LEU A 177 -20.58 -22.80 6.46
CA LEU A 177 -20.19 -24.20 6.30
C LEU A 177 -19.85 -24.88 7.63
N ARG A 178 -19.15 -24.17 8.53
CA ARG A 178 -18.84 -24.67 9.88
C ARG A 178 -20.11 -24.96 10.67
N ASP A 179 -21.07 -24.05 10.62
CA ASP A 179 -22.26 -24.09 11.46
C ASP A 179 -23.30 -25.10 10.94
N ILE A 180 -23.41 -25.31 9.61
CA ILE A 180 -24.38 -26.25 9.02
C ILE A 180 -23.81 -27.64 8.74
N LYS A 181 -22.56 -27.75 8.29
CA LYS A 181 -21.97 -29.04 7.87
C LYS A 181 -20.98 -29.62 8.87
N GLY A 182 -20.57 -28.88 9.90
CA GLY A 182 -19.57 -29.34 10.88
C GLY A 182 -18.19 -29.61 10.28
N GLU A 183 -17.93 -29.22 9.03
CA GLU A 183 -16.66 -29.45 8.35
C GLU A 183 -15.64 -28.41 8.82
N LYS A 184 -14.59 -28.86 9.53
CA LYS A 184 -13.45 -28.03 9.96
C LYS A 184 -12.41 -27.75 8.88
N LYS A 185 -12.51 -28.38 7.70
CA LYS A 185 -11.58 -28.19 6.58
C LYS A 185 -12.33 -28.09 5.26
N ILE A 186 -11.96 -27.09 4.48
CA ILE A 186 -12.56 -26.72 3.21
C ILE A 186 -12.22 -27.81 2.17
N ARG A 187 -13.22 -28.28 1.42
CA ARG A 187 -12.97 -28.92 0.12
C ARG A 187 -12.94 -27.83 -0.94
N PRO A 188 -11.92 -27.75 -1.80
CA PRO A 188 -11.97 -26.86 -2.94
C PRO A 188 -13.17 -27.24 -3.83
N LEU A 189 -13.89 -26.23 -4.32
CA LEU A 189 -14.90 -26.40 -5.35
C LEU A 189 -14.18 -26.83 -6.64
N SER A 190 -14.37 -28.09 -7.02
CA SER A 190 -13.96 -28.67 -8.32
C SER A 190 -14.77 -28.11 -9.47
#